data_AF-A0A5C6S7R0-F1
#
_entry.id   AF-A0A5C6S7R0-F1
#
_cell.length_a   1.000
_cell.length_b   1.000
_cell.length_c   1.000
_cell.angle_alpha   90.00
_cell.angle_beta   90.00
_cell.angle_gamma   90.00
#
_symmetry.space_group_name_H-M   'P 1'
#
loop_
_entity.id
_entity.type
_entity.pdbx_description
1 polymer ?
#
loop_
_entity_poly.entity_id
_entity_poly.type
_entity_poly.pdbx_seq_one_letter_code
_entity_poly.pdbx_strand_id
1 'polypeptide(L)'
;MLKKAALLAMLMGGPAAATQEYTLPTLFDVAGVAADDVLNIRQTPSASAPIVATLAPNATHVEVVGLDRSGQWGQVNTGEQSGWVSMRFLNYRTDVWQPARLPDGFACFGTEPFWSFRQDGDAIMWDEPDRRTGIKITDVLDSGIFRDPRRIIRAEDDHNLLVATVTPKQCSDGMSERSYGLEATVLLQRRNTPARMYTGCCSIGPR
;
A
#
# COMPACT_ATOMS: atom_id res chain seq x y z
N MET A 1 -18.03 -57.70 -36.96
CA MET A 1 -16.65 -57.49 -36.47
C MET A 1 -16.17 -56.12 -36.96
N LEU A 2 -15.40 -55.42 -36.12
CA LEU A 2 -14.73 -54.11 -36.35
C LEU A 2 -15.64 -52.86 -36.31
N LYS A 3 -15.31 -51.77 -35.62
CA LYS A 3 -14.28 -51.43 -34.62
C LYS A 3 -14.74 -50.09 -34.00
N LYS A 4 -14.84 -49.99 -32.68
CA LYS A 4 -15.07 -48.73 -31.95
C LYS A 4 -13.84 -47.83 -32.14
N ALA A 5 -14.00 -46.64 -32.69
CA ALA A 5 -12.97 -45.61 -32.66
C ALA A 5 -13.36 -44.56 -31.61
N ALA A 6 -12.78 -44.68 -30.42
CA ALA A 6 -12.85 -43.63 -29.40
C ALA A 6 -11.73 -42.62 -29.69
N LEU A 7 -12.11 -41.39 -30.02
CA LEU A 7 -11.16 -40.28 -30.17
C LEU A 7 -10.91 -39.69 -28.78
N LEU A 8 -9.73 -39.96 -28.23
CA LEU A 8 -9.26 -39.36 -26.97
C LEU A 8 -8.62 -38.01 -27.29
N ALA A 9 -9.35 -36.92 -27.08
CA ALA A 9 -8.80 -35.58 -27.18
C ALA A 9 -7.94 -35.29 -25.94
N MET A 10 -6.61 -35.28 -26.11
CA MET A 10 -5.68 -34.80 -25.09
C MET A 10 -5.81 -33.28 -24.93
N LEU A 11 -6.28 -32.85 -23.76
CA LEU A 11 -6.18 -31.47 -23.31
C LEU A 11 -4.70 -31.17 -23.03
N MET A 12 -4.04 -30.43 -23.93
CA MET A 12 -2.74 -29.82 -23.66
C MET A 12 -2.91 -28.65 -22.69
N GLY A 13 -2.92 -28.95 -21.39
CA GLY A 13 -2.78 -27.93 -20.35
C GLY A 13 -1.33 -27.43 -20.31
N GLY A 14 -1.06 -26.29 -20.94
CA GLY A 14 0.20 -25.58 -20.73
C GLY A 14 0.35 -25.17 -19.26
N PRO A 15 1.59 -24.99 -18.75
CA PRO A 15 1.79 -24.51 -17.39
C PRO A 15 1.15 -23.12 -17.28
N ALA A 16 0.12 -23.02 -16.45
CA ALA A 16 -0.36 -21.73 -15.99
C ALA A 16 0.83 -21.07 -15.29
N ALA A 17 1.42 -20.05 -15.92
CA ALA A 17 2.34 -19.18 -15.23
C ALA A 17 1.55 -18.61 -14.05
N ALA A 18 1.86 -19.08 -12.84
CA ALA A 18 1.23 -18.60 -11.63
C ALA A 18 1.55 -17.10 -11.55
N THR A 19 0.58 -16.25 -11.89
CA THR A 19 0.66 -14.83 -11.61
C THR A 19 0.85 -14.70 -10.11
N GLN A 20 1.98 -14.14 -9.69
CA GLN A 20 2.28 -13.98 -8.29
C GLN A 20 1.19 -13.13 -7.66
N GLU A 21 0.37 -13.76 -6.81
CA GLU A 21 -0.73 -13.10 -6.14
C GLU A 21 -0.17 -12.33 -4.94
N TYR A 22 -0.28 -11.01 -4.99
CA TYR A 22 0.04 -10.11 -3.90
C TYR A 22 -1.14 -9.17 -3.66
N THR A 23 -1.35 -8.83 -2.38
CA THR A 23 -2.41 -7.91 -1.97
C THR A 23 -1.86 -6.50 -1.96
N LEU A 24 -2.51 -5.59 -2.69
CA LEU A 24 -2.13 -4.18 -2.74
C LEU A 24 -2.88 -3.35 -1.69
N PRO A 25 -2.28 -2.24 -1.23
CA PRO A 25 -0.90 -1.81 -1.52
C PRO A 25 0.14 -2.65 -0.82
N THR A 26 1.34 -2.74 -1.41
CA THR A 26 2.50 -3.41 -0.80
C THR A 26 3.80 -2.85 -1.37
N LEU A 27 4.94 -3.31 -0.86
CA LEU A 27 6.26 -2.82 -1.27
C LEU A 27 6.96 -3.79 -2.22
N PHE A 28 7.78 -3.19 -3.09
CA PHE A 28 8.63 -3.88 -4.04
C PHE A 28 10.04 -3.28 -4.01
N ASP A 29 11.02 -4.04 -4.47
CA ASP A 29 12.36 -3.54 -4.75
C ASP A 29 12.63 -3.61 -6.26
N VAL A 30 13.34 -2.63 -6.80
CA VAL A 30 13.74 -2.63 -8.21
C VAL A 30 14.74 -3.75 -8.46
N ALA A 31 14.54 -4.49 -9.54
CA ALA A 31 15.39 -5.59 -9.94
C ALA A 31 15.48 -5.71 -11.47
N GLY A 32 16.59 -6.27 -11.97
CA GLY A 32 16.78 -6.53 -13.40
C GLY A 32 17.04 -5.27 -14.24
N VAL A 33 17.43 -4.16 -13.60
CA VAL A 33 17.85 -2.92 -14.25
C VAL A 33 19.37 -2.81 -14.13
N ALA A 34 20.05 -2.43 -15.22
CA ALA A 34 21.51 -2.28 -15.21
C ALA A 34 21.94 -1.15 -14.27
N ALA A 35 23.16 -1.23 -13.71
CA ALA A 35 23.63 -0.28 -12.71
C ALA A 35 23.82 1.15 -13.24
N ASP A 36 23.98 1.30 -14.55
CA ASP A 36 24.10 2.55 -15.29
C ASP A 36 22.79 2.97 -15.99
N ASP A 37 21.68 2.28 -15.70
CA ASP A 37 20.34 2.55 -16.24
C ASP A 37 19.35 2.91 -15.11
N VAL A 38 18.13 3.26 -15.49
CA VAL A 38 17.05 3.65 -14.59
C VAL A 38 15.73 2.96 -14.94
N LEU A 39 14.90 2.75 -13.93
CA LEU A 39 13.53 2.30 -14.16
C LEU A 39 12.61 3.51 -14.32
N ASN A 40 12.06 3.68 -15.50
CA ASN A 40 11.16 4.79 -15.81
C ASN A 40 9.78 4.63 -15.16
N ILE A 41 9.30 5.70 -14.52
CA ILE A 41 7.90 5.90 -14.14
C ILE A 41 7.23 6.73 -15.24
N ARG A 42 6.12 6.23 -15.78
CA ARG A 42 5.45 6.80 -16.96
C ARG A 42 4.08 7.34 -16.64
N GLN A 43 3.61 8.30 -17.44
CA GLN A 43 2.32 8.96 -17.21
C GLN A 43 1.12 8.01 -17.35
N THR A 44 1.18 7.04 -18.25
CA THR A 44 0.16 6.01 -18.47
C THR A 44 0.82 4.63 -18.57
N PRO A 45 0.08 3.51 -18.41
CA PRO A 45 0.65 2.15 -18.44
C PRO A 45 1.04 1.72 -19.85
N SER A 46 2.02 2.39 -20.44
CA SER A 46 2.53 2.15 -21.79
C SER A 46 4.02 2.49 -21.88
N ALA A 47 4.79 1.66 -22.58
CA ALA A 47 6.22 1.88 -22.79
C ALA A 47 6.53 3.12 -23.66
N SER A 48 5.56 3.60 -24.44
CA SER A 48 5.69 4.82 -25.25
C SER A 48 5.19 6.09 -24.54
N ALA A 49 4.59 5.96 -23.35
CA ALA A 49 4.08 7.12 -22.62
C ALA A 49 5.22 8.01 -22.10
N PRO A 50 4.98 9.33 -21.95
CA PRO A 50 5.95 10.25 -21.36
C PRO A 50 6.48 9.74 -20.02
N ILE A 51 7.78 9.93 -19.79
CA ILE A 51 8.44 9.63 -18.52
C ILE A 51 8.18 10.82 -17.59
N VAL A 52 7.69 10.55 -16.38
CA VAL A 52 7.37 11.58 -15.37
C VAL A 52 8.33 11.54 -14.19
N ALA A 53 8.98 10.41 -13.95
CA ALA A 53 10.01 10.24 -12.93
C ALA A 53 10.84 8.97 -13.23
N THR A 54 11.84 8.70 -12.39
CA THR A 54 12.68 7.50 -12.50
C THR A 54 12.95 6.93 -11.11
N LEU A 55 13.20 5.62 -11.06
CA LEU A 55 13.71 4.91 -9.89
C LEU A 55 15.13 4.44 -10.18
N ALA A 56 15.99 4.54 -9.16
CA ALA A 56 17.34 3.98 -9.21
C ALA A 56 17.28 2.46 -9.43
N PRO A 57 18.30 1.85 -10.06
CA PRO A 57 18.32 0.42 -10.36
C PRO A 57 18.31 -0.48 -9.11
N ASN A 58 18.63 0.09 -7.95
CA ASN A 58 18.61 -0.56 -6.64
C ASN A 58 17.60 0.07 -5.66
N ALA A 59 16.62 0.84 -6.15
CA ALA A 59 15.61 1.45 -5.29
C ALA A 59 14.85 0.36 -4.54
N THR A 60 14.63 0.58 -3.24
CA THR A 60 13.91 -0.36 -2.36
C THR A 60 12.66 0.30 -1.81
N HIS A 61 11.74 -0.51 -1.27
CA HIS A 61 10.51 -0.04 -0.61
C HIS A 61 9.62 0.80 -1.54
N VAL A 62 9.55 0.44 -2.82
CA VAL A 62 8.67 1.06 -3.81
C VAL A 62 7.23 0.63 -3.52
N GLU A 63 6.41 1.57 -3.03
CA GLU A 63 4.99 1.33 -2.77
C GLU A 63 4.19 1.29 -4.08
N VAL A 64 3.61 0.13 -4.38
CA VAL A 64 2.65 -0.04 -5.48
C VAL A 64 1.24 -0.02 -4.89
N VAL A 65 0.41 0.89 -5.38
CA VAL A 65 -0.94 1.14 -4.85
C VAL A 65 -2.07 0.56 -5.70
N GLY A 66 -1.77 0.21 -6.95
CA GLY A 66 -2.74 -0.34 -7.89
C GLY A 66 -2.05 -1.00 -9.08
N LEU A 67 -2.84 -1.72 -9.87
CA LEU A 67 -2.41 -2.34 -11.13
C LEU A 67 -3.28 -1.85 -12.28
N ASP A 68 -2.72 -1.89 -13.48
CA ASP A 68 -3.51 -1.78 -14.70
C ASP A 68 -4.28 -3.08 -14.95
N ARG A 69 -5.17 -3.08 -15.95
CA ARG A 69 -5.99 -4.26 -16.28
C ARG A 69 -5.16 -5.50 -16.66
N SER A 70 -3.94 -5.32 -17.18
CA SER A 70 -3.06 -6.42 -17.54
C SER A 70 -2.19 -6.93 -16.39
N GLY A 71 -2.12 -6.19 -15.28
CA GLY A 71 -1.20 -6.46 -14.17
C GLY A 71 0.28 -6.25 -14.52
N GLN A 72 0.59 -5.73 -15.71
CA GLN A 72 1.98 -5.51 -16.15
C GLN A 72 2.53 -4.16 -15.69
N TRP A 73 1.64 -3.26 -15.25
CA TRP A 73 1.99 -1.94 -14.77
C TRP A 73 1.48 -1.72 -13.35
N GLY A 74 2.37 -1.33 -12.47
CA GLY A 74 2.06 -0.90 -11.11
C GLY A 74 1.94 0.61 -11.04
N GLN A 75 0.91 1.08 -10.36
CA GLN A 75 0.75 2.49 -10.04
C GLN A 75 1.58 2.83 -8.79
N VAL A 76 2.41 3.86 -8.89
CA VAL A 76 3.30 4.35 -7.82
C VAL A 76 3.15 5.86 -7.68
N ASN A 77 3.41 6.41 -6.50
CA ASN A 77 3.44 7.86 -6.28
C ASN A 77 4.85 8.42 -6.49
N THR A 78 4.94 9.61 -7.10
CA THR A 78 6.19 10.36 -7.31
C THR A 78 5.92 11.87 -7.27
N GLY A 79 6.61 12.60 -6.40
CA GLY A 79 6.31 14.01 -6.15
C GLY A 79 4.85 14.21 -5.73
N GLU A 80 4.12 15.06 -6.45
CA GLU A 80 2.70 15.38 -6.21
C GLU A 80 1.74 14.62 -7.14
N GLN A 81 2.21 13.57 -7.84
CA GLN A 81 1.39 12.82 -8.78
C GLN A 81 1.62 11.31 -8.69
N SER A 82 0.73 10.55 -9.33
CA SER A 82 0.93 9.13 -9.62
C SER A 82 1.60 8.90 -10.97
N GLY A 83 2.23 7.74 -11.14
CA GLY A 83 2.69 7.24 -12.42
C GLY A 83 2.71 5.71 -12.45
N TRP A 84 3.17 5.17 -13.57
CA TRP A 84 3.12 3.75 -13.89
C TRP A 84 4.51 3.18 -14.13
N VAL A 85 4.84 2.10 -13.44
CA VAL A 85 6.11 1.39 -13.55
C VAL A 85 5.87 -0.04 -14.04
N SER A 86 6.79 -0.57 -14.84
CA SER A 86 6.65 -1.94 -15.36
C SER A 86 6.96 -2.96 -14.26
N MET A 87 5.98 -3.81 -13.94
CA MET A 87 6.07 -4.80 -12.84
C MET A 87 7.17 -5.84 -13.05
N ARG A 88 7.62 -6.08 -14.29
CA ARG A 88 8.70 -7.03 -14.57
C ARG A 88 10.05 -6.63 -13.97
N PHE A 89 10.21 -5.36 -13.60
CA PHE A 89 11.43 -4.84 -12.96
C PHE A 89 11.24 -4.62 -11.45
N LEU A 90 10.19 -5.21 -10.87
CA LEU A 90 9.88 -5.11 -9.46
C LEU A 90 9.84 -6.50 -8.83
N ASN A 91 10.64 -6.70 -7.79
CA ASN A 91 10.61 -7.88 -6.95
C ASN A 91 9.72 -7.63 -5.73
N TYR A 92 8.74 -8.50 -5.54
CA TYR A 92 7.78 -8.39 -4.46
C TYR A 92 8.43 -8.63 -3.08
N ARG A 93 8.18 -7.72 -2.13
CA ARG A 93 8.62 -7.87 -0.75
C ARG A 93 7.62 -8.63 0.10
N THR A 94 8.07 -9.74 0.66
CA THR A 94 7.22 -10.64 1.45
C THR A 94 7.19 -10.30 2.94
N ASP A 95 8.02 -9.35 3.37
CA ASP A 95 8.24 -8.95 4.76
C ASP A 95 7.39 -7.74 5.20
N VAL A 96 6.53 -7.20 4.32
CA VAL A 96 5.75 -5.98 4.57
C VAL A 96 4.61 -6.18 5.57
N TRP A 97 3.59 -6.96 5.20
CA TRP A 97 2.37 -7.12 5.98
C TRP A 97 2.49 -8.29 6.96
N GLN A 98 3.24 -8.05 8.03
CA GLN A 98 3.45 -9.03 9.09
C GLN A 98 2.23 -9.11 10.04
N PRO A 99 1.96 -10.28 10.65
CA PRO A 99 0.91 -10.43 11.66
C PRO A 99 1.10 -9.46 12.82
N ALA A 100 -0.01 -8.87 13.29
CA ALA A 100 -0.07 -7.95 14.42
C ALA A 100 0.97 -6.80 14.40
N ARG A 101 1.39 -6.36 13.21
CA ARG A 101 2.38 -5.30 13.03
C ARG A 101 1.98 -4.32 11.94
N LEU A 102 2.44 -3.08 12.07
CA LEU A 102 2.41 -2.09 10.99
C LEU A 102 3.76 -2.13 10.25
N PRO A 103 3.77 -1.94 8.92
CA PRO A 103 5.02 -1.81 8.16
C PRO A 103 5.82 -0.58 8.57
N ASP A 104 7.12 -0.61 8.31
CA ASP A 104 7.96 0.59 8.39
C ASP A 104 7.45 1.67 7.43
N GLY A 105 7.49 2.92 7.87
CA GLY A 105 6.96 4.04 7.08
C GLY A 105 5.44 4.17 7.06
N PHE A 106 4.70 3.29 7.78
CA PHE A 106 3.24 3.39 7.88
C PHE A 106 2.81 4.74 8.45
N ALA A 107 2.05 5.49 7.64
CA ALA A 107 1.49 6.77 8.02
C ALA A 107 0.13 6.99 7.39
N CYS A 108 -0.79 7.58 8.15
CA CYS A 108 -2.12 7.98 7.68
C CYS A 108 -2.30 9.49 7.86
N PHE A 109 -3.15 10.10 7.04
CA PHE A 109 -3.31 11.54 6.99
C PHE A 109 -4.62 11.93 6.32
N GLY A 110 -5.15 13.08 6.69
CA GLY A 110 -6.33 13.67 6.08
C GLY A 110 -6.19 15.19 5.99
N THR A 111 -6.96 15.77 5.07
CA THR A 111 -6.86 17.18 4.70
C THR A 111 -7.98 18.03 5.28
N GLU A 112 -9.12 17.44 5.66
CA GLU A 112 -10.22 18.16 6.32
C GLU A 112 -10.89 17.33 7.44
N PRO A 113 -10.68 17.68 8.72
CA PRO A 113 -9.64 18.60 9.20
C PRO A 113 -8.24 18.11 8.82
N PHE A 114 -7.22 18.97 8.87
CA PHE A 114 -5.83 18.52 8.69
C PHE A 114 -5.40 17.66 9.88
N TRP A 115 -4.94 16.44 9.61
CA TRP A 115 -4.35 15.56 10.60
C TRP A 115 -3.39 14.58 9.94
N SER A 116 -2.49 14.02 10.74
CA SER A 116 -1.75 12.83 10.36
C SER A 116 -1.42 11.99 11.58
N PHE A 117 -1.11 10.73 11.35
CA PHE A 117 -0.38 9.96 12.34
C PHE A 117 0.65 9.05 11.69
N ARG A 118 1.71 8.77 12.45
CA ARG A 118 2.79 7.84 12.10
C ARG A 118 3.12 6.98 13.31
N GLN A 119 3.63 5.78 13.07
CA GLN A 119 4.24 5.01 14.15
C GLN A 119 5.64 5.59 14.46
N ASP A 120 5.94 5.73 15.74
CA ASP A 120 7.27 6.01 16.27
C ASP A 120 7.52 5.08 17.47
N GLY A 121 8.35 4.05 17.27
CA GLY A 121 8.54 2.99 18.24
C GLY A 121 7.23 2.27 18.59
N ASP A 122 6.87 2.27 19.86
CA ASP A 122 5.63 1.68 20.39
C ASP A 122 4.49 2.71 20.55
N ALA A 123 4.60 3.89 19.92
CA ALA A 123 3.59 4.93 19.98
C ALA A 123 3.08 5.34 18.59
N ILE A 124 1.83 5.79 18.54
CA ILE A 124 1.29 6.58 17.44
C ILE A 124 1.55 8.04 17.74
N MET A 125 2.34 8.70 16.89
CA MET A 125 2.49 10.14 16.89
C MET A 125 1.34 10.75 16.09
N TRP A 126 0.35 11.27 16.81
CA TRP A 126 -0.80 11.98 16.26
C TRP A 126 -0.48 13.47 16.12
N ASP A 127 -0.77 14.02 14.93
CA ASP A 127 -0.49 15.39 14.55
C ASP A 127 -1.74 16.09 14.03
N GLU A 128 -2.02 17.25 14.60
CA GLU A 128 -2.92 18.30 14.12
C GLU A 128 -2.09 19.59 14.00
N PRO A 129 -2.54 20.62 13.24
CA PRO A 129 -1.77 21.86 13.05
C PRO A 129 -1.25 22.50 14.33
N ASP A 130 -2.04 22.46 15.40
CA ASP A 130 -1.73 23.12 16.67
C ASP A 130 -1.26 22.16 17.76
N ARG A 131 -1.22 20.85 17.48
CA ARG A 131 -0.96 19.84 18.51
C ARG A 131 -0.33 18.57 17.95
N ARG A 132 0.77 18.16 18.57
CA ARG A 132 1.40 16.86 18.43
C ARG A 132 1.25 16.07 19.72
N THR A 133 0.92 14.78 19.66
CA THR A 133 0.75 13.92 20.83
C THR A 133 1.16 12.50 20.51
N GLY A 134 2.02 11.91 21.33
CA GLY A 134 2.33 10.48 21.27
C GLY A 134 1.37 9.69 22.14
N ILE A 135 0.73 8.67 21.57
CA ILE A 135 -0.21 7.78 22.26
C ILE A 135 0.32 6.35 22.13
N LYS A 136 0.49 5.65 23.25
CA LYS A 136 1.10 4.31 23.26
C LYS A 136 0.20 3.30 22.54
N ILE A 137 0.76 2.53 21.61
CA ILE A 137 0.08 1.43 20.95
C ILE A 137 -0.16 0.32 21.97
N THR A 138 -1.41 -0.09 22.13
CA THR A 138 -1.77 -1.26 22.94
C THR A 138 -1.94 -2.48 22.07
N ASP A 139 -2.56 -2.32 20.89
CA ASP A 139 -2.90 -3.43 20.02
C ASP A 139 -2.78 -3.04 18.54
N VAL A 140 -2.29 -3.98 17.73
CA VAL A 140 -2.43 -3.97 16.28
C VAL A 140 -3.09 -5.28 15.89
N LEU A 141 -4.32 -5.21 15.41
CA LEU A 141 -5.08 -6.37 14.94
C LEU A 141 -5.01 -6.45 13.42
N ASP A 142 -4.96 -7.67 12.90
CA ASP A 142 -5.03 -7.98 11.48
C ASP A 142 -6.25 -8.90 11.19
N SER A 143 -6.47 -9.19 9.90
CA SER A 143 -7.63 -9.98 9.47
C SER A 143 -7.44 -11.50 9.58
N GLY A 144 -6.25 -11.98 9.94
CA GLY A 144 -5.85 -13.39 9.85
C GLY A 144 -5.63 -13.88 8.41
N ILE A 145 -5.88 -13.04 7.40
CA ILE A 145 -5.62 -13.37 5.99
C ILE A 145 -4.17 -13.04 5.66
N PHE A 146 -3.49 -14.00 5.02
CA PHE A 146 -2.09 -13.86 4.65
C PHE A 146 -1.83 -12.60 3.82
N ARG A 147 -0.92 -11.74 4.29
CA ARG A 147 -0.47 -10.50 3.63
C ARG A 147 -1.56 -9.45 3.37
N ASP A 148 -2.71 -9.58 4.01
CA ASP A 148 -3.77 -8.60 3.92
C ASP A 148 -3.33 -7.28 4.61
N PRO A 149 -3.49 -6.12 3.97
CA PRO A 149 -3.11 -4.83 4.54
C PRO A 149 -4.10 -4.29 5.59
N ARG A 150 -5.27 -4.92 5.79
CA ARG A 150 -6.25 -4.45 6.78
C ARG A 150 -5.67 -4.44 8.18
N ARG A 151 -5.81 -3.32 8.89
CA ARG A 151 -5.34 -3.17 10.28
C ARG A 151 -6.38 -2.48 11.14
N ILE A 152 -6.47 -2.89 12.40
CA ILE A 152 -7.06 -2.06 13.46
C ILE A 152 -5.94 -1.72 14.43
N ILE A 153 -5.73 -0.44 14.67
CA ILE A 153 -4.72 0.07 15.60
C ILE A 153 -5.46 0.63 16.80
N ARG A 154 -5.13 0.14 17.98
CA ARG A 154 -5.58 0.70 19.26
C ARG A 154 -4.39 1.30 19.97
N ALA A 155 -4.47 2.59 20.28
CA ALA A 155 -3.48 3.28 21.07
C ALA A 155 -4.18 4.03 22.21
N GLU A 156 -3.63 3.96 23.42
CA GLU A 156 -4.23 4.52 24.61
C GLU A 156 -3.18 5.03 25.60
N ASP A 157 -3.51 6.12 26.28
CA ASP A 157 -2.85 6.61 27.48
C ASP A 157 -3.90 7.08 28.50
N ASP A 158 -3.48 7.64 29.64
CA ASP A 158 -4.39 8.10 30.71
C ASP A 158 -5.41 9.17 30.27
N HIS A 159 -5.18 9.82 29.12
CA HIS A 159 -5.93 10.96 28.63
C HIS A 159 -6.56 10.74 27.24
N ASN A 160 -6.03 9.82 26.43
CA ASN A 160 -6.37 9.68 25.03
C ASN A 160 -6.64 8.22 24.67
N LEU A 161 -7.68 7.99 23.88
CA LEU A 161 -7.94 6.74 23.18
C LEU A 161 -8.00 7.04 21.68
N LEU A 162 -7.18 6.32 20.93
CA LEU A 162 -7.18 6.32 19.47
C LEU A 162 -7.49 4.90 18.98
N VAL A 163 -8.48 4.80 18.09
CA VAL A 163 -8.77 3.57 17.36
C VAL A 163 -8.77 3.90 15.87
N ALA A 164 -7.84 3.35 15.10
CA ALA A 164 -7.78 3.52 13.65
C ALA A 164 -8.08 2.20 12.95
N THR A 165 -9.07 2.20 12.06
CA THR A 165 -9.34 1.10 11.14
C THR A 165 -8.80 1.48 9.77
N VAL A 166 -7.97 0.61 9.21
CA VAL A 166 -7.27 0.80 7.92
C VAL A 166 -7.74 -0.28 6.96
N THR A 167 -8.22 0.11 5.79
CA THR A 167 -8.76 -0.80 4.78
C THR A 167 -8.14 -0.56 3.40
N PRO A 168 -7.88 -1.62 2.60
CA PRO A 168 -7.48 -1.48 1.22
C PRO A 168 -8.63 -0.92 0.39
N LYS A 169 -8.45 0.30 -0.08
CA LYS A 169 -9.40 1.07 -0.88
C LYS A 169 -8.64 2.20 -1.58
N GLN A 170 -8.98 2.46 -2.84
CA GLN A 170 -8.44 3.65 -3.50
C GLN A 170 -8.87 4.92 -2.76
N CYS A 171 -7.88 5.74 -2.44
CA CYS A 171 -8.03 6.96 -1.67
C CYS A 171 -7.25 8.11 -2.34
N SER A 172 -7.80 9.32 -2.26
CA SER A 172 -7.16 10.56 -2.70
C SER A 172 -7.14 11.53 -1.54
N ASP A 173 -6.06 12.30 -1.41
CA ASP A 173 -5.94 13.34 -0.39
C ASP A 173 -6.65 14.65 -0.78
N GLY A 174 -7.18 14.74 -2.00
CA GLY A 174 -7.89 15.91 -2.52
C GLY A 174 -7.02 17.14 -2.76
N MET A 175 -5.71 17.03 -2.53
CA MET A 175 -4.75 18.15 -2.64
C MET A 175 -3.67 17.88 -3.69
N SER A 176 -3.49 16.63 -4.10
CA SER A 176 -2.51 16.20 -5.09
C SER A 176 -3.12 15.23 -6.11
N GLU A 177 -2.38 14.94 -7.18
CA GLU A 177 -2.73 13.92 -8.18
C GLU A 177 -2.21 12.53 -7.76
N ARG A 178 -1.93 12.34 -6.46
CA ARG A 178 -1.50 11.07 -5.89
C ARG A 178 -2.70 10.16 -5.65
N SER A 179 -2.45 8.87 -5.81
CA SER A 179 -3.40 7.81 -5.52
C SER A 179 -2.84 6.95 -4.40
N TYR A 180 -3.66 6.62 -3.42
CA TYR A 180 -3.28 5.78 -2.29
C TYR A 180 -4.14 4.52 -2.27
N GLY A 181 -3.55 3.41 -1.82
CA GLY A 181 -4.23 2.12 -1.77
C GLY A 181 -4.93 1.83 -0.44
N LEU A 182 -4.81 2.72 0.55
CA LEU A 182 -5.39 2.56 1.88
C LEU A 182 -6.25 3.76 2.27
N GLU A 183 -7.38 3.48 2.90
CA GLU A 183 -8.21 4.44 3.62
C GLU A 183 -8.15 4.15 5.12
N ALA A 184 -8.09 5.19 5.93
CA ALA A 184 -8.23 5.12 7.38
C ALA A 184 -9.52 5.79 7.84
N THR A 185 -10.17 5.16 8.81
CA THR A 185 -11.17 5.78 9.69
C THR A 185 -10.63 5.76 11.11
N VAL A 186 -10.51 6.92 11.75
CA VAL A 186 -9.94 7.06 13.08
C VAL A 186 -10.98 7.62 14.03
N LEU A 187 -11.20 6.95 15.15
CA LEU A 187 -11.85 7.51 16.33
C LEU A 187 -10.76 8.01 17.27
N LEU A 188 -10.85 9.29 17.65
CA LEU A 188 -10.01 9.89 18.67
C LEU A 188 -10.88 10.46 19.78
N GLN A 189 -10.70 9.96 20.98
CA GLN A 189 -11.38 10.41 22.18
C GLN A 189 -10.34 10.93 23.16
N ARG A 190 -10.54 12.18 23.62
CA ARG A 190 -9.70 12.78 24.67
C ARG A 190 -10.52 12.99 25.91
N ARG A 191 -9.87 12.95 27.07
CA ARG A 191 -10.51 13.19 28.36
C ARG A 191 -11.31 14.50 28.34
N ASN A 192 -12.55 14.44 28.82
CA ASN A 192 -13.48 15.57 28.87
C ASN A 192 -13.84 16.20 27.51
N THR A 193 -13.63 15.48 26.40
CA THR A 193 -14.07 15.92 25.07
C THR A 193 -14.87 14.82 24.38
N PRO A 194 -15.87 15.15 23.54
CA PRO A 194 -16.54 14.18 22.71
C PRO A 194 -15.55 13.46 21.78
N ALA A 195 -15.81 12.17 21.52
CA ALA A 195 -15.06 11.43 20.51
C ALA A 195 -15.26 12.09 19.13
N ARG A 196 -14.18 12.14 18.34
CA ARG A 196 -14.18 12.68 16.98
C ARG A 196 -13.78 11.58 16.01
N MET A 197 -14.44 11.58 14.86
CA MET A 197 -14.09 10.71 13.74
C MET A 197 -13.29 11.50 12.70
N TYR A 198 -12.26 10.86 12.17
CA TYR A 198 -11.42 11.37 11.11
C TYR A 198 -11.36 10.34 9.98
N THR A 199 -11.28 10.80 8.74
CA THR A 199 -11.10 9.95 7.56
C THR A 199 -9.95 10.49 6.72
N GLY A 200 -9.23 9.59 6.05
CA GLY A 200 -8.06 9.96 5.27
C GLY A 200 -7.42 8.79 4.57
N CYS A 201 -6.26 9.03 3.94
CA CYS A 201 -5.50 8.01 3.23
C CYS A 201 -4.33 7.52 4.08
N CYS A 202 -3.78 6.37 3.72
CA CYS A 202 -2.50 5.89 4.28
C CYS A 202 -1.50 5.52 3.19
N SER A 203 -0.23 5.53 3.57
CA SER A 203 0.90 5.09 2.76
C SER A 203 1.87 4.29 3.63
N ILE A 204 2.51 3.32 3.01
CA ILE A 204 3.60 2.51 3.57
C ILE A 204 4.93 2.75 2.85
N GLY A 205 4.96 3.68 1.89
CA GLY A 205 6.17 4.07 1.20
C GLY A 205 7.07 4.95 2.08
N PRO A 206 8.38 4.99 1.80
CA PRO A 206 9.29 5.91 2.46
C PRO A 206 8.87 7.36 2.22
N ARG A 207 8.94 8.20 3.26
CA ARG A 207 8.70 9.64 3.20
C ARG A 207 9.95 10.43 3.56
#